data_AF-A0A925H9W0-F1
#
_entry.id   AF-A0A925H9W0-F1
#
_cell.length_a   1.000
_cell.length_b   1.000
_cell.length_c   1.000
_cell.angle_alpha   90.00
_cell.angle_beta   90.00
_cell.angle_gamma   90.00
#
_symmetry.space_group_name_H-M   'P 1'
#
loop_
_entity.id
_entity.type
_entity.pdbx_description
1 polymer ?
#
loop_
_entity_poly.entity_id
_entity_poly.type
_entity_poly.pdbx_seq_one_letter_code
_entity_poly.pdbx_strand_id
1 'polypeptide(L)'
;HLKHTGELPLVGVNTFLNKKGSPTILPGEVIRSTAEEKEYQINNLHAFYQRNKSRSELALKKLQETAINNGNLFAELMETVKYCSLGQITHALYEVGGQYRRNM
;
A
#
# COMPACT_ATOMS: atom_id res chain seq x y z
N HIS A 1 21.73 -8.11 -17.93
CA HIS A 1 22.83 -8.73 -18.69
C HIS A 1 24.20 -8.32 -18.14
N LEU A 2 24.55 -7.02 -18.17
CA LEU A 2 25.86 -6.47 -17.77
C LEU A 2 26.37 -6.89 -16.37
N LYS A 3 25.48 -6.93 -15.38
CA LYS A 3 25.81 -7.42 -14.03
C LYS A 3 26.28 -8.88 -14.03
N HIS A 4 25.60 -9.73 -14.79
CA HIS A 4 25.87 -11.17 -14.82
C HIS A 4 27.06 -11.51 -15.70
N THR A 5 27.29 -10.75 -16.78
CA THR A 5 28.47 -10.92 -17.65
C THR A 5 29.75 -10.35 -17.03
N GLY A 6 29.63 -9.46 -16.04
CA GLY A 6 30.79 -8.85 -15.36
C GLY A 6 31.35 -7.61 -16.04
N GLU A 7 30.79 -7.23 -17.20
CA GLU A 7 31.16 -6.00 -17.93
C GLU A 7 30.94 -4.73 -17.09
N LEU A 8 29.96 -4.77 -16.19
CA LEU A 8 29.84 -3.78 -15.11
C LEU A 8 30.51 -4.34 -13.85
N PRO A 9 31.70 -3.84 -13.45
CA PRO A 9 32.40 -4.34 -12.27
C PRO A 9 31.69 -3.89 -11.00
N LEU A 10 31.25 -4.86 -10.19
CA LEU A 10 30.56 -4.69 -8.90
C LEU A 10 31.32 -5.44 -7.81
N VAL A 11 32.03 -4.68 -6.97
CA VAL A 11 32.87 -5.20 -5.88
C VAL A 11 32.05 -6.04 -4.92
N GLY A 12 32.53 -7.26 -4.60
CA GLY A 12 31.85 -8.19 -3.70
C GLY A 12 30.65 -8.93 -4.31
N VAL A 13 30.35 -8.69 -5.60
CA VAL A 13 29.22 -9.32 -6.31
C VAL A 13 29.68 -10.09 -7.54
N ASN A 14 30.43 -9.48 -8.45
CA ASN A 14 30.98 -10.14 -9.64
C ASN A 14 32.49 -9.89 -9.85
N THR A 15 33.09 -8.97 -9.09
CA THR A 15 34.53 -8.71 -9.06
C THR A 15 35.01 -8.56 -7.63
N PHE A 16 36.31 -8.78 -7.39
CA PHE A 16 36.94 -8.72 -6.06
C PHE A 16 36.23 -9.62 -5.02
N LEU A 17 35.95 -10.87 -5.40
CA LEU A 17 35.28 -11.85 -4.54
C LEU A 17 36.26 -12.49 -3.55
N ASN A 18 35.78 -12.76 -2.34
CA ASN A 18 36.54 -13.54 -1.36
C ASN A 18 36.64 -15.00 -1.81
N LYS A 19 37.80 -15.65 -1.60
CA LYS A 19 38.07 -17.07 -1.95
C LYS A 19 37.08 -18.06 -1.33
N LYS A 20 36.45 -17.71 -0.21
CA LYS A 20 35.39 -18.50 0.45
C LYS A 20 33.97 -18.17 -0.05
N GLY A 21 33.85 -17.37 -1.10
CA GLY A 21 32.61 -16.74 -1.53
C GLY A 21 32.27 -15.50 -0.71
N SER A 22 31.14 -14.85 -1.02
CA SER A 22 30.59 -13.74 -0.23
C SER A 22 29.39 -14.26 0.58
N PRO A 23 29.60 -14.87 1.76
CA PRO A 23 28.51 -15.41 2.55
C PRO A 23 27.58 -14.26 2.96
N THR A 24 26.27 -14.47 2.78
CA THR A 24 25.27 -13.52 3.27
C THR A 24 25.41 -13.40 4.78
N ILE A 25 25.86 -12.24 5.24
CA ILE A 25 25.88 -11.92 6.66
C ILE A 25 24.42 -11.73 7.07
N LEU A 26 23.89 -12.68 7.85
CA LEU A 26 22.59 -12.50 8.46
C LEU A 26 22.72 -11.36 9.48
N PRO A 27 22.00 -10.25 9.30
CA PRO A 27 22.02 -9.17 10.28
C PRO A 27 21.52 -9.73 11.62
N GLY A 28 22.17 -9.33 12.72
CA GLY A 28 21.84 -9.83 14.06
C GLY A 28 20.42 -9.46 14.48
N GLU A 29 19.94 -8.28 14.08
CA GLU A 29 18.57 -7.82 14.31
C GLU A 29 18.00 -7.18 13.03
N VAL A 30 16.72 -7.44 12.77
CA VAL A 30 15.94 -6.77 11.72
C VAL A 30 14.71 -6.18 12.36
N ILE A 31 14.57 -4.87 12.27
CA ILE A 31 13.38 -4.18 12.77
C ILE A 31 12.20 -4.52 11.86
N ARG A 32 11.18 -5.14 12.44
CA ARG A 32 9.93 -5.52 11.78
C ARG A 32 8.76 -5.22 12.71
N SER A 33 7.57 -5.04 12.13
CA SER A 33 6.35 -4.92 12.91
C SER A 33 6.14 -6.16 13.79
N THR A 34 5.81 -5.96 15.06
CA THR A 34 5.45 -7.03 15.99
C THR A 34 4.05 -7.58 15.69
N ALA A 35 3.69 -8.72 16.29
CA ALA A 35 2.32 -9.23 16.20
C ALA A 35 1.32 -8.29 16.89
N GLU A 36 1.71 -7.72 18.03
CA GLU A 36 0.89 -6.78 18.80
C GLU A 36 0.57 -5.52 17.99
N GLU A 37 1.55 -4.94 17.29
CA GLU A 37 1.32 -3.77 16.43
C GLU A 37 0.34 -4.06 15.29
N LYS A 38 0.35 -5.27 14.73
CA LYS A 38 -0.59 -5.68 13.69
C LYS A 38 -2.01 -5.82 14.23
N GLU A 39 -2.16 -6.53 15.36
CA GLU A 39 -3.45 -6.70 16.02
C GLU A 39 -4.03 -5.36 16.47
N TYR A 40 -3.19 -4.45 16.97
CA TYR A 40 -3.58 -3.09 17.31
C TYR A 40 -4.20 -2.36 16.11
N GLN A 41 -3.61 -2.45 14.93
CA GLN A 41 -4.16 -1.81 13.73
C GLN A 41 -5.48 -2.44 13.27
N ILE A 42 -5.62 -3.77 13.38
CA ILE A 42 -6.88 -4.47 13.08
C ILE A 42 -7.99 -3.99 14.01
N ASN A 43 -7.71 -3.92 15.31
CA ASN A 43 -8.67 -3.45 16.31
C ASN A 43 -9.06 -1.99 16.10
N ASN A 44 -8.11 -1.11 15.78
CA ASN A 44 -8.39 0.28 15.44
C ASN A 44 -9.31 0.40 14.22
N LEU A 45 -9.07 -0.41 13.18
CA LEU A 45 -9.91 -0.44 11.98
C LEU A 45 -11.34 -0.85 12.32
N HIS A 46 -11.52 -1.91 13.12
CA HIS A 46 -12.84 -2.35 13.56
C HIS A 46 -13.55 -1.28 14.39
N ALA A 47 -12.85 -0.64 15.34
CA ALA A 47 -13.42 0.45 16.13
C ALA A 47 -13.83 1.65 15.27
N PHE A 48 -13.02 2.00 14.26
CA PHE A 48 -13.33 3.07 13.30
C PHE A 48 -14.58 2.74 12.48
N TYR A 49 -14.73 1.48 12.01
CA TYR A 49 -15.94 1.04 11.32
C TYR A 49 -17.18 1.12 12.19
N GLN A 50 -17.13 0.67 13.44
CA GLN A 50 -18.28 0.73 14.34
C GLN A 50 -18.69 2.18 14.63
N ARG A 51 -17.71 3.06 14.90
CA ARG A 51 -17.96 4.48 15.18
C ARG A 51 -18.66 5.20 14.03
N ASN A 52 -18.33 4.85 12.78
CA ASN A 52 -18.76 5.58 11.60
C ASN A 52 -19.86 4.87 10.78
N LYS A 53 -20.41 3.76 11.29
CA LYS A 53 -21.36 2.90 10.58
C LYS A 53 -22.57 3.64 9.99
N SER A 54 -23.08 4.66 10.68
CA SER A 54 -24.24 5.44 10.23
C SER A 54 -23.94 6.42 9.09
N ARG A 55 -22.67 6.73 8.82
CA ARG A 55 -22.25 7.75 7.84
C ARG A 55 -21.44 7.21 6.68
N SER A 56 -20.77 6.06 6.87
CA SER A 56 -19.85 5.50 5.90
C SER A 56 -20.52 5.21 4.55
N GLU A 57 -21.68 4.58 4.54
CA GLU A 57 -22.39 4.21 3.31
C GLU A 57 -22.78 5.45 2.48
N LEU A 58 -23.33 6.47 3.13
CA LEU A 58 -23.70 7.72 2.46
C LEU A 58 -22.46 8.46 1.91
N ALA A 59 -21.36 8.48 2.66
CA ALA A 59 -20.12 9.13 2.22
C ALA A 59 -19.50 8.43 1.01
N LEU A 60 -19.45 7.09 1.01
CA LEU A 60 -18.95 6.32 -0.13
C LEU A 60 -19.82 6.53 -1.38
N LYS A 61 -21.14 6.57 -1.22
CA LYS A 61 -22.06 6.83 -2.33
C LYS A 61 -21.85 8.22 -2.95
N LYS A 62 -21.69 9.26 -2.12
CA LYS A 62 -21.38 10.62 -2.60
C LYS A 62 -20.05 10.69 -3.33
N LEU A 63 -19.03 9.98 -2.83
CA LEU A 63 -17.75 9.88 -3.50
C LEU A 63 -17.88 9.25 -4.90
N GLN A 64 -18.63 8.14 -5.00
CA GLN A 64 -18.92 7.48 -6.28
C GLN A 64 -19.69 8.38 -7.24
N GLU A 65 -20.75 9.04 -6.77
CA GLU A 65 -21.53 10.00 -7.56
C GLU A 65 -20.66 11.16 -8.05
N THR A 66 -19.77 11.69 -7.20
CA THR A 66 -18.83 12.75 -7.58
C THR A 66 -17.88 12.29 -8.67
N ALA A 67 -17.37 11.06 -8.58
CA ALA A 67 -16.50 10.47 -9.61
C ALA A 67 -17.24 10.29 -10.94
N ILE A 68 -18.46 9.73 -10.92
CA ILE A 68 -19.29 9.50 -12.12
C ILE A 68 -19.64 10.83 -12.81
N ASN A 69 -19.96 11.86 -12.02
CA ASN A 69 -20.32 13.19 -12.53
C ASN A 69 -19.11 14.05 -12.88
N ASN A 70 -17.90 13.49 -12.89
CA ASN A 70 -16.66 14.18 -13.22
C ASN A 70 -16.42 15.45 -12.37
N GLY A 71 -16.86 15.40 -11.10
CA GLY A 71 -16.72 16.47 -10.12
C GLY A 71 -15.34 16.50 -9.46
N ASN A 72 -15.14 17.45 -8.53
CA ASN A 72 -13.88 17.55 -7.79
C ASN A 72 -13.76 16.42 -6.76
N LEU A 73 -13.14 15.32 -7.17
CA LEU A 73 -13.01 14.11 -6.35
C LEU A 73 -12.20 14.35 -5.07
N PHE A 74 -11.16 15.18 -5.12
CA PHE A 74 -10.33 15.46 -3.96
C PHE A 74 -11.10 16.22 -2.87
N ALA A 75 -11.98 17.14 -3.26
CA ALA A 75 -12.84 17.85 -2.32
C ALA A 75 -13.79 16.88 -1.58
N GLU A 76 -14.43 15.95 -2.30
CA GLU A 76 -15.30 14.94 -1.68
C GLU A 76 -14.50 13.91 -0.85
N LEU A 77 -13.26 13.61 -1.25
CA LEU A 77 -12.35 12.78 -0.45
C LEU A 77 -12.08 13.40 0.93
N MET A 78 -11.89 14.72 1.03
CA MET A 78 -11.68 15.39 2.33
C MET A 78 -12.84 15.18 3.31
N GLU A 79 -14.06 15.01 2.81
CA GLU A 79 -15.23 14.68 3.63
C GLU A 79 -15.35 13.16 3.90
N THR A 80 -15.07 12.34 2.89
CA THR A 80 -15.23 10.88 2.96
C THR A 80 -14.25 10.23 3.95
N VAL A 81 -12.99 10.69 3.99
CA VAL A 81 -11.95 10.13 4.88
C VAL A 81 -12.24 10.29 6.37
N LYS A 82 -13.18 11.17 6.75
CA LYS A 82 -13.62 11.32 8.15
C LYS A 82 -14.40 10.10 8.64
N TYR A 83 -15.00 9.32 7.73
CA TYR A 83 -15.94 8.23 8.05
C TYR A 83 -15.58 6.89 7.42
N CYS A 84 -14.70 6.87 6.41
CA CYS A 84 -14.37 5.69 5.62
C CYS A 84 -12.87 5.40 5.65
N SER A 85 -12.49 4.13 5.77
CA SER A 85 -11.09 3.72 5.69
C SER A 85 -10.54 3.82 4.27
N LEU A 86 -9.21 3.82 4.15
CA LEU A 86 -8.51 3.76 2.86
C LEU A 86 -9.02 2.60 1.99
N GLY A 87 -9.23 1.42 2.60
CA GLY A 87 -9.73 0.24 1.90
C GLY A 87 -11.15 0.42 1.36
N GLN A 88 -12.06 0.97 2.18
CA GLN A 88 -13.44 1.26 1.74
C GLN A 88 -13.48 2.24 0.57
N ILE A 89 -12.71 3.32 0.66
CA ILE A 89 -12.61 4.35 -0.38
C ILE A 89 -12.06 3.76 -1.68
N THR A 90 -10.98 2.99 -1.59
CA THR A 90 -10.32 2.39 -2.76
C THR A 90 -11.26 1.45 -3.51
N HIS A 91 -11.98 0.57 -2.80
CA HIS A 91 -12.94 -0.33 -3.43
C HIS A 91 -14.12 0.41 -4.05
N ALA A 92 -14.67 1.42 -3.36
CA ALA A 92 -15.76 2.23 -3.91
C ALA A 92 -15.36 2.94 -5.22
N LEU A 93 -14.12 3.43 -5.31
CA LEU A 93 -13.59 4.03 -6.54
C LEU A 93 -13.30 3.01 -7.63
N TYR A 94 -12.92 1.77 -7.30
CA TYR A 94 -12.76 0.71 -8.30
C TYR A 94 -14.07 0.33 -9.00
N GLU A 95 -15.20 0.41 -8.28
CA GLU A 95 -16.52 0.10 -8.84
C GLU A 95 -16.95 1.10 -9.92
N VAL A 96 -16.47 2.35 -9.87
CA VAL A 96 -16.87 3.42 -10.81
C VAL A 96 -15.76 3.89 -11.75
N GLY A 97 -14.49 3.77 -11.35
CA GLY A 97 -13.32 4.22 -12.11
C GLY A 97 -12.49 3.08 -12.70
N GLY A 98 -12.79 1.83 -12.35
CA GLY A 98 -12.02 0.66 -12.74
C GLY A 98 -10.70 0.52 -11.98
N GLN A 99 -9.96 -0.53 -12.31
CA GLN A 99 -8.64 -0.82 -11.73
C GLN A 99 -7.55 -0.64 -12.77
N TYR A 100 -6.38 -0.22 -12.31
CA TYR A 100 -5.21 -0.14 -13.19
C TYR A 100 -4.88 -1.52 -13.77
N ARG A 101 -4.80 -1.60 -15.10
CA ARG A 101 -4.30 -2.77 -15.82
C ARG A 101 -2.86 -2.51 -16.23
N ARG A 102 -1.93 -3.33 -15.75
CA ARG A 102 -0.52 -3.26 -16.16
C ARG A 102 -0.42 -3.48 -17.68
N ASN A 103 0.26 -2.58 -18.37
CA ASN A 103 0.75 -2.85 -19.71
C ASN A 103 2.03 -3.68 -19.62
N MET A 104 2.14 -4.70 -20.47
CA MET A 104 3.38 -5.47 -20.66
C MET A 104 4.32 -4.74 -21.60
#